data_AF-A0A095TX09-F1
#
_entry.id   AF-A0A095TX09-F1
#
_cell.length_a   1.000
_cell.length_b   1.000
_cell.length_c   1.000
_cell.angle_alpha   90.00
_cell.angle_beta   90.00
_cell.angle_gamma   90.00
#
_symmetry.space_group_name_H-M   'P 1'
#
loop_
_entity.id
_entity.type
_entity.pdbx_description
1 polymer ?
#
loop_
_entity_poly.entity_id
_entity_poly.type
_entity_poly.pdbx_seq_one_letter_code
_entity_poly.pdbx_strand_id
1 'polypeptide(L)'
;MKIALKKIKIADIEIIQSELLKFIRNKVDNISHCNDYEKYCNDIIIIDVLQSMFYIFRNKIENQKQFANISLSPSQAVILLFCCQWKREERTDGQKFVMQTTSDLLHEKLINI
;
A
#
# COMPACT_ATOMS: atom_id res chain seq x y z
N MET A 1 -16.08 6.29 -8.01
CA MET A 1 -14.80 6.80 -8.55
C MET A 1 -13.68 5.81 -8.23
N LYS A 2 -12.72 5.58 -9.15
CA LYS A 2 -11.59 4.68 -8.92
C LYS A 2 -10.29 5.30 -9.41
N ILE A 3 -9.20 5.04 -8.69
CA ILE A 3 -7.83 5.43 -9.05
C ILE A 3 -7.16 4.24 -9.73
N ALA A 4 -6.75 4.43 -10.98
CA ALA A 4 -6.19 3.36 -11.79
C ALA A 4 -4.66 3.53 -11.94
N LEU A 5 -3.90 2.54 -11.47
CA LEU A 5 -2.48 2.40 -11.73
C LEU A 5 -2.31 1.42 -12.90
N LYS A 6 -1.73 1.87 -14.01
CA LYS A 6 -1.67 1.08 -15.26
C LYS A 6 -0.25 0.57 -15.50
N LYS A 7 -0.14 -0.62 -16.09
CA LYS A 7 1.12 -1.24 -16.53
C LYS A 7 2.17 -1.38 -15.40
N ILE A 8 1.74 -1.75 -14.20
CA ILE A 8 2.66 -2.04 -13.10
C ILE A 8 3.25 -3.44 -13.30
N LYS A 9 4.57 -3.61 -13.14
CA LYS A 9 5.22 -4.92 -13.23
C LYS A 9 4.80 -5.79 -12.05
N ILE A 10 4.61 -7.09 -12.25
CA ILE A 10 4.25 -7.98 -11.13
C ILE A 10 5.31 -7.99 -10.02
N ALA A 11 6.60 -7.94 -10.37
CA ALA A 11 7.67 -7.85 -9.37
C ALA A 11 7.53 -6.62 -8.46
N ASP A 12 7.08 -5.49 -9.01
CA ASP A 12 6.82 -4.28 -8.23
C ASP A 12 5.59 -4.48 -7.32
N ILE A 13 4.56 -5.18 -7.79
CA ILE A 13 3.37 -5.53 -6.99
C ILE A 13 3.73 -6.47 -5.83
N GLU A 14 4.62 -7.43 -6.05
CA GLU A 14 5.12 -8.33 -4.99
C GLU A 14 5.89 -7.55 -3.93
N ILE A 15 6.72 -6.59 -4.34
CA ILE A 15 7.42 -5.68 -3.43
C ILE A 15 6.41 -4.86 -2.61
N ILE A 16 5.43 -4.24 -3.27
CA ILE A 16 4.39 -3.43 -2.61
C ILE A 16 3.62 -4.31 -1.61
N GLN A 17 3.20 -5.52 -2.01
CA GLN A 17 2.49 -6.45 -1.15
C GLN A 17 3.33 -6.86 0.07
N SER A 18 4.62 -7.12 -0.10
CA SER A 18 5.55 -7.43 0.99
C SER A 18 5.67 -6.25 1.96
N GLU A 19 5.82 -5.03 1.46
CA GLU A 19 5.93 -3.84 2.31
C GLU A 19 4.60 -3.52 3.02
N LEU A 20 3.45 -3.74 2.38
CA LEU A 20 2.14 -3.62 3.05
C LEU A 20 2.05 -4.55 4.26
N LEU A 21 2.45 -5.82 4.12
CA LEU A 21 2.42 -6.78 5.23
C LEU A 21 3.30 -6.33 6.40
N LYS A 22 4.50 -5.79 6.10
CA LYS A 22 5.40 -5.27 7.13
C LYS A 22 4.84 -4.04 7.82
N PHE A 23 4.18 -3.16 7.07
CA PHE A 23 3.53 -1.98 7.62
C PHE A 23 2.33 -2.34 8.50
N ILE A 24 1.49 -3.30 8.08
CA ILE A 24 0.40 -3.84 8.92
C ILE A 24 0.96 -4.38 10.23
N ARG A 25 2.02 -5.20 10.19
CA ARG A 25 2.66 -5.72 11.41
C ARG A 25 3.14 -4.59 12.31
N ASN A 26 3.85 -3.62 11.75
CA ASN A 26 4.28 -2.44 12.50
C ASN A 26 3.10 -1.70 13.16
N LYS A 27 1.96 -1.55 12.49
CA LYS A 27 0.75 -0.95 13.08
C LYS A 27 0.16 -1.79 14.21
N VAL A 28 0.03 -3.11 14.00
CA VAL A 28 -0.50 -4.05 15.00
C VAL A 28 0.37 -4.06 16.26
N ASP A 29 1.70 -4.13 16.11
CA ASP A 29 2.65 -4.16 17.22
C ASP A 29 2.61 -2.88 18.06
N ASN A 30 2.15 -1.77 17.48
CA ASN A 30 2.03 -0.48 18.16
C ASN A 30 0.60 -0.15 18.64
N ILE A 31 -0.39 -1.01 18.35
CA ILE A 31 -1.80 -0.82 18.74
C ILE A 31 -2.05 -1.19 20.21
N SER A 32 -1.36 -2.20 20.74
CA SER A 32 -1.62 -2.82 22.05
C SER A 32 -1.44 -1.89 23.26
N HIS A 33 -0.87 -0.70 23.05
CA HIS A 33 -0.59 0.29 24.10
C HIS A 33 -1.21 1.66 23.80
N CYS A 34 -2.21 1.72 22.93
CA CYS A 34 -2.83 2.97 22.52
C CYS A 34 -3.90 3.42 23.52
N ASN A 35 -3.56 4.38 24.40
CA ASN A 35 -4.53 5.09 25.25
C ASN A 35 -5.33 6.17 24.49
N ASP A 36 -5.00 6.39 23.21
CA ASP A 36 -5.65 7.35 22.32
C ASP A 36 -6.65 6.60 21.44
N TYR A 37 -7.93 6.78 21.73
CA TYR A 37 -9.02 6.10 21.03
C TYR A 37 -9.10 6.48 19.54
N GLU A 38 -8.83 7.74 19.20
CA GLU A 38 -8.87 8.20 17.81
C GLU A 38 -7.75 7.55 17.01
N LYS A 39 -6.54 7.54 17.55
CA LYS A 39 -5.40 6.86 16.93
C LYS A 39 -5.65 5.36 16.78
N TYR A 40 -6.22 4.71 17.79
CA TYR A 40 -6.59 3.30 17.74
C TYR A 40 -7.57 3.01 16.59
N CYS A 41 -8.66 3.78 16.49
CA CYS A 41 -9.63 3.64 15.40
C CYS A 41 -8.99 3.88 14.03
N ASN A 42 -8.16 4.92 13.90
CA ASN A 42 -7.46 5.23 12.65
C ASN A 42 -6.52 4.09 12.22
N ASP A 43 -5.75 3.53 13.16
CA ASP A 43 -4.85 2.42 12.86
C ASP A 43 -5.61 1.14 12.44
N ILE A 44 -6.77 0.86 13.05
CA ILE A 44 -7.65 -0.24 12.63
C ILE A 44 -8.17 -0.02 11.20
N ILE A 45 -8.66 1.18 10.88
CA ILE A 45 -9.15 1.51 9.54
C ILE A 45 -8.03 1.33 8.51
N ILE A 46 -6.83 1.79 8.83
CA ILE A 46 -5.65 1.60 7.97
C ILE A 46 -5.39 0.10 7.73
N ILE A 47 -5.38 -0.71 8.80
CA ILE A 47 -5.12 -2.14 8.70
C ILE A 47 -6.18 -2.84 7.83
N ASP A 48 -7.47 -2.56 8.06
CA ASP A 48 -8.57 -3.16 7.29
C ASP A 48 -8.46 -2.84 5.79
N VAL A 49 -8.21 -1.57 5.45
CA VAL A 49 -8.07 -1.15 4.06
C VAL A 49 -6.84 -1.79 3.42
N LEU A 50 -5.71 -1.86 4.12
CA LEU A 50 -4.49 -2.52 3.61
C LEU A 50 -4.70 -4.02 3.39
N GLN A 51 -5.40 -4.71 4.30
CA GLN A 51 -5.76 -6.12 4.15
C GLN A 51 -6.67 -6.34 2.95
N SER A 52 -7.63 -5.45 2.70
CA SER A 52 -8.47 -5.52 1.49
C SER A 52 -7.64 -5.45 0.19
N MET A 53 -6.58 -4.63 0.18
CA MET A 53 -5.68 -4.49 -0.98
C MET A 53 -4.80 -5.72 -1.19
N PHE A 54 -4.49 -6.48 -0.13
CA PHE A 54 -3.71 -7.71 -0.24
C PHE A 54 -4.35 -8.70 -1.24
N TYR A 55 -5.68 -8.86 -1.18
CA TYR A 55 -6.42 -9.71 -2.11
C TYR A 55 -6.39 -9.18 -3.54
N ILE A 56 -6.46 -7.85 -3.71
CA ILE A 56 -6.36 -7.22 -5.04
C ILE A 56 -5.00 -7.56 -5.66
N PHE A 57 -3.92 -7.40 -4.91
CA PHE A 57 -2.56 -7.67 -5.38
C PHE A 57 -2.31 -9.15 -5.62
N ARG A 58 -2.76 -10.02 -4.71
CA ARG A 58 -2.66 -11.47 -4.85
C ARG A 58 -3.29 -11.95 -6.14
N ASN A 59 -4.52 -11.50 -6.44
CA ASN A 59 -5.19 -11.83 -7.68
C ASN A 59 -4.40 -11.35 -8.91
N LYS A 60 -3.63 -10.26 -8.84
CA LYS A 60 -2.79 -9.81 -9.96
C LYS A 60 -1.53 -10.66 -10.12
N ILE A 61 -0.88 -11.01 -9.01
CA ILE A 61 0.33 -11.84 -8.99
C ILE A 61 0.02 -13.25 -9.53
N GLU A 62 -1.07 -13.87 -9.07
CA GLU A 62 -1.46 -15.23 -9.46
C GLU A 62 -1.92 -15.32 -10.94
N ASN A 63 -2.23 -14.20 -11.59
CA ASN A 63 -2.62 -14.16 -13.01
C ASN A 63 -1.44 -14.31 -14.00
N GLN A 64 -0.19 -14.41 -13.52
CA GLN A 64 1.03 -14.70 -14.30
C GLN A 64 1.31 -13.80 -15.52
N LYS A 65 0.66 -12.64 -15.63
CA LYS A 65 0.98 -11.64 -16.67
C LYS A 65 2.21 -10.87 -16.26
N GLN A 66 3.03 -10.39 -17.20
CA GLN A 66 4.19 -9.55 -16.86
C GLN A 66 3.79 -8.20 -16.24
N PHE A 67 2.65 -7.65 -16.69
CA PHE A 67 2.12 -6.37 -16.25
C PHE A 67 0.66 -6.49 -15.81
N ALA A 68 0.27 -5.69 -14.83
CA ALA A 68 -1.09 -5.59 -14.35
C ALA A 68 -1.56 -4.13 -14.23
N ASN A 69 -2.88 -3.98 -14.35
CA ASN A 69 -3.57 -2.75 -13.99
C ASN A 69 -4.24 -2.98 -12.63
N ILE A 70 -4.06 -2.02 -11.72
CA ILE A 70 -4.65 -2.00 -10.39
C ILE A 70 -5.68 -0.88 -10.37
N SER A 71 -6.85 -1.17 -9.79
CA SER A 71 -7.90 -0.18 -9.61
C SER A 71 -8.26 -0.11 -8.13
N LEU A 72 -8.02 1.04 -7.52
CA LEU A 72 -8.19 1.31 -6.10
C LEU A 72 -9.36 2.26 -5.88
N SER A 73 -10.04 2.15 -4.75
CA SER A 73 -10.87 3.25 -4.24
C SER A 73 -9.98 4.42 -3.81
N PRO A 74 -10.52 5.64 -3.66
CA PRO A 74 -9.76 6.78 -3.15
C PRO A 74 -9.11 6.49 -1.79
N SER A 75 -9.85 5.87 -0.86
CA SER A 75 -9.33 5.49 0.46
C SER A 75 -8.18 4.49 0.37
N GLN A 76 -8.29 3.49 -0.51
CA GLN A 76 -7.21 2.54 -0.78
C GLN A 76 -5.96 3.24 -1.35
N ALA A 77 -6.15 4.18 -2.28
CA ALA A 77 -5.05 4.93 -2.86
C ALA A 77 -4.34 5.83 -1.84
N VAL A 78 -5.09 6.53 -0.98
CA VAL A 78 -4.53 7.38 0.09
C VAL A 78 -3.78 6.53 1.12
N ILE A 79 -4.35 5.42 1.55
CA ILE A 79 -3.72 4.55 2.56
C ILE A 79 -2.49 3.83 1.98
N LEU A 80 -2.51 3.46 0.70
CA LEU A 80 -1.33 2.94 0.02
C LEU A 80 -0.23 4.00 -0.08
N LEU A 81 -0.57 5.25 -0.42
CA LEU A 81 0.38 6.37 -0.44
C LEU A 81 1.01 6.55 0.95
N PHE A 82 0.20 6.53 2.00
CA PHE A 82 0.68 6.61 3.37
C PHE A 82 1.66 5.48 3.72
N CYS A 83 1.36 4.24 3.31
CA CYS A 83 2.28 3.11 3.46
C CYS A 83 3.59 3.30 2.66
N CYS A 84 3.53 3.87 1.45
CA CYS A 84 4.72 4.14 0.65
C CYS A 84 5.67 5.14 1.33
N GLN A 85 5.11 6.14 2.01
CA GLN A 85 5.87 7.16 2.74
C GLN A 85 6.45 6.70 4.08
N TRP A 86 6.00 5.56 4.61
CA TRP A 86 6.57 4.99 5.84
C TRP A 86 8.05 4.72 5.66
N LYS A 87 8.89 5.35 6.49
CA LYS A 87 10.34 5.18 6.47
C LYS A 87 10.72 3.88 7.18
N ARG A 88 11.23 2.92 6.41
CA ARG A 88 11.80 1.66 6.91
C ARG A 88 13.25 1.55 6.43
N GLU A 89 14.19 1.57 7.37
CA GLU A 89 15.63 1.60 7.09
C GLU A 89 16.11 0.32 6.39
N GLU A 90 15.47 -0.80 6.70
CA GLU A 90 15.79 -2.14 6.18
C GLU A 90 15.33 -2.39 4.73
N ARG A 91 14.89 -1.35 4.00
CA ARG A 91 14.53 -1.51 2.58
C ARG A 91 15.77 -1.65 1.72
N THR A 92 15.75 -2.61 0.81
CA THR A 92 16.74 -2.68 -0.29
C THR A 92 16.53 -1.51 -1.25
N ASP A 93 17.53 -1.18 -2.06
CA ASP A 93 17.43 -0.07 -3.01
C ASP A 93 16.31 -0.28 -4.04
N GLY A 94 16.10 -1.53 -4.48
CA GLY A 94 14.95 -1.89 -5.32
C GLY A 94 13.61 -1.63 -4.63
N GLN A 95 13.49 -1.97 -3.34
CA GLN A 95 12.28 -1.69 -2.57
C GLN A 95 12.05 -0.18 -2.40
N LYS A 96 13.10 0.59 -2.09
CA LYS A 96 13.01 2.06 -1.99
C LYS A 96 12.53 2.67 -3.29
N PHE A 97 13.11 2.26 -4.42
CA PHE A 97 12.75 2.75 -5.75
C PHE A 97 11.28 2.47 -6.08
N VAL A 98 10.82 1.22 -5.86
CA VAL A 98 9.42 0.84 -6.13
C VAL A 98 8.45 1.61 -5.24
N MET A 99 8.74 1.74 -3.94
CA MET A 99 7.87 2.46 -3.02
C MET A 99 7.81 3.95 -3.34
N GLN A 100 8.94 4.57 -3.72
CA GLN A 100 8.97 5.98 -4.13
C GLN A 100 8.19 6.19 -5.45
N THR A 101 8.45 5.37 -6.47
CA THR A 101 7.75 5.46 -7.77
C THR A 101 6.24 5.30 -7.59
N THR A 102 5.82 4.37 -6.74
CA THR A 102 4.41 4.15 -6.42
C THR A 102 3.81 5.33 -5.67
N SER A 103 4.54 5.91 -4.71
CA SER A 103 4.16 7.13 -3.99
C SER A 103 3.91 8.29 -4.96
N ASP A 104 4.85 8.55 -5.88
CA ASP A 104 4.77 9.66 -6.82
C ASP A 104 3.56 9.50 -7.76
N LEU A 105 3.35 8.28 -8.26
CA LEU A 105 2.21 7.97 -9.13
C LEU A 105 0.87 8.14 -8.39
N LEU A 106 0.78 7.70 -7.14
CA LEU A 106 -0.43 7.86 -6.34
C LEU A 106 -0.70 9.33 -6.03
N HIS A 107 0.33 10.09 -5.64
CA HIS A 107 0.21 11.50 -5.35
C HIS A 107 -0.31 12.27 -6.57
N GLU A 108 0.30 12.06 -7.75
CA GLU A 108 -0.16 12.66 -9.02
C GLU A 108 -1.64 12.34 -9.29
N LYS A 109 -2.09 11.12 -9.04
CA LYS A 109 -3.50 10.76 -9.26
C LYS A 109 -4.44 11.36 -8.22
N LEU A 110 -4.02 11.46 -6.96
CA LEU A 110 -4.85 11.93 -5.86
C LEU A 110 -5.06 13.44 -5.87
N ILE A 111 -4.07 14.24 -6.32
CA ILE A 111 -4.22 15.70 -6.42
C ILE A 111 -5.16 16.14 -7.56
N ASN A 112 -5.49 15.24 -8.48
CA ASN A 112 -6.34 15.49 -9.64
C ASN A 112 -7.73 14.84 -9.50
N ILE A 113 -8.16 14.57 -8.26
CA ILE A 113 -9.49 14.05 -7.89
C ILE A 113 -10.43 15.22 -7.61
#